data_AF-A0A2H9L1K2-F1
#
_entry.id   AF-A0A2H9L1K2-F1
#
_cell.length_a   1.000
_cell.length_b   1.000
_cell.length_c   1.000
_cell.angle_alpha   90.00
_cell.angle_beta   90.00
_cell.angle_gamma   90.00
#
_symmetry.space_group_name_H-M   'P 1'
#
loop_
_entity.id
_entity.type
_entity.pdbx_description
1 polymer ?
#
loop_
_entity_poly.entity_id
_entity_poly.type
_entity_poly.pdbx_seq_one_letter_code
_entity_poly.pdbx_strand_id
1 'polypeptide(L)'
;MQIIFFSKIFALFTALAMIGAFAVPFVLAEYGAVDLLFRVIQFEALALALSIVSTFAYPHLFGVQKGEKVLLVTTDPVANRTIIKLATALESGKLHKMIKIGVGHDEMEGEVESYAGIISPAKVKAAPEENIKVI
;
A
#
# COMPACT_ATOMS: atom_id res chain seq x y z
N MET A 1 -5.39 -2.02 0.32
CA MET A 1 -5.25 -3.43 0.77
C MET A 1 -3.94 -3.98 0.26
N GLN A 2 -2.91 -4.01 1.12
CA GLN A 2 -1.56 -4.43 0.73
C GLN A 2 -1.49 -5.91 0.35
N ILE A 3 -2.37 -6.77 0.84
CA ILE A 3 -2.40 -8.20 0.49
C ILE A 3 -2.66 -8.40 -1.01
N ILE A 4 -3.63 -7.70 -1.59
CA ILE A 4 -3.94 -7.81 -3.03
C ILE A 4 -2.75 -7.31 -3.85
N PHE A 5 -2.11 -6.23 -3.39
CA PHE A 5 -0.91 -5.68 -4.02
C PHE A 5 0.28 -6.65 -3.94
N PHE A 6 0.53 -7.23 -2.77
CA PHE A 6 1.51 -8.28 -2.54
C PHE A 6 1.28 -9.46 -3.49
N SER A 7 0.05 -9.98 -3.57
CA SER A 7 -0.25 -11.12 -4.45
C SER A 7 0.02 -10.80 -5.92
N LYS A 8 -0.30 -9.58 -6.38
CA LYS A 8 -0.01 -9.14 -7.76
C LYS A 8 1.49 -9.04 -8.01
N ILE A 9 2.24 -8.44 -7.09
CA ILE A 9 3.70 -8.31 -7.23
C ILE A 9 4.37 -9.67 -7.14
N PHE A 10 3.95 -10.52 -6.21
CA PHE A 10 4.48 -11.87 -6.07
C PHE A 10 4.24 -12.67 -7.35
N ALA A 11 3.03 -12.67 -7.89
CA ALA A 11 2.74 -13.33 -9.17
C ALA A 11 3.62 -12.79 -10.31
N LEU A 12 3.88 -11.48 -10.35
CA LEU A 12 4.77 -10.86 -11.34
C LEU A 12 6.22 -11.36 -11.17
N PHE A 13 6.76 -11.34 -9.95
CA PHE A 13 8.14 -11.78 -9.72
C PHE A 13 8.32 -13.29 -9.88
N THR A 14 7.32 -14.10 -9.51
CA THR A 14 7.28 -15.55 -9.79
C THR A 14 7.26 -15.82 -11.29
N ALA A 15 6.48 -15.05 -12.07
CA ALA A 15 6.51 -15.20 -13.54
C ALA A 15 7.89 -14.86 -14.12
N LEU A 16 8.55 -13.79 -13.64
CA LEU A 16 9.91 -13.44 -14.03
C LEU A 16 10.95 -14.48 -13.57
N ALA A 17 10.78 -15.03 -12.37
CA ALA A 17 11.61 -16.10 -11.83
C ALA A 17 11.51 -17.36 -12.70
N MET A 18 10.30 -17.74 -13.13
CA MET A 18 10.08 -18.85 -14.06
C MET A 18 10.70 -18.60 -15.42
N ILE A 19 10.54 -17.40 -15.98
CA ILE A 19 11.21 -17.04 -17.25
C ILE A 19 12.73 -17.14 -17.08
N GLY A 20 13.31 -16.58 -16.01
CA GLY A 20 14.74 -16.68 -15.73
C GLY A 20 15.22 -18.12 -15.50
N ALA A 21 14.43 -18.92 -14.79
CA ALA A 21 14.77 -20.30 -14.47
C ALA A 21 14.69 -21.24 -15.67
N PHE A 22 13.81 -20.98 -16.66
CA PHE A 22 13.64 -21.84 -17.84
C PHE A 22 14.31 -21.29 -19.09
N ALA A 23 14.33 -19.97 -19.32
CA ALA A 23 14.91 -19.39 -20.52
C ALA A 23 16.46 -19.33 -20.47
N VAL A 24 17.05 -19.08 -19.30
CA VAL A 24 18.51 -19.00 -19.15
C VAL A 24 19.20 -20.35 -19.35
N PRO A 25 18.75 -21.49 -18.78
CA PRO A 25 19.39 -22.78 -19.03
C PRO A 25 19.19 -23.30 -20.46
N PHE A 26 18.05 -23.02 -21.11
CA PHE A 26 17.79 -23.45 -22.50
C PHE A 26 18.77 -22.83 -23.51
N VAL A 27 19.37 -21.69 -23.18
CA VAL A 27 20.33 -20.95 -24.01
C VAL A 27 21.79 -21.30 -23.69
N LEU A 28 22.10 -21.80 -22.48
CA LEU A 28 23.48 -21.79 -21.96
C LEU A 28 24.06 -23.13 -21.48
N ALA A 29 23.29 -24.18 -21.16
CA ALA A 29 23.85 -25.52 -20.88
C ALA A 29 22.78 -26.61 -20.67
N GLU A 30 23.14 -27.87 -20.94
CA GLU A 30 22.41 -29.08 -20.52
C GLU A 30 22.44 -29.22 -18.99
N TYR A 31 21.52 -28.54 -18.29
CA TYR A 31 21.35 -28.71 -16.86
C TYR A 31 20.56 -29.99 -16.57
N GLY A 32 21.02 -30.77 -15.59
CA GLY A 32 20.26 -31.89 -15.06
C GLY A 32 19.00 -31.40 -14.32
N ALA A 33 17.99 -32.28 -14.22
CA ALA A 33 16.71 -31.95 -13.58
C ALA A 33 16.86 -31.44 -12.13
N VAL A 34 17.88 -31.92 -11.41
CA VAL A 34 18.18 -31.51 -10.03
C VAL A 34 18.70 -30.07 -9.96
N ASP A 35 19.61 -29.69 -10.86
CA ASP A 35 20.16 -28.32 -10.90
C ASP A 35 19.10 -27.30 -11.29
N LEU A 36 18.21 -27.68 -12.22
CA LEU A 36 17.08 -26.85 -12.60
C LEU A 36 16.14 -26.62 -11.41
N LEU A 37 15.86 -27.67 -10.62
CA LEU A 37 15.04 -27.55 -9.42
C LEU A 37 15.67 -26.60 -8.38
N PHE A 38 16.98 -26.72 -8.12
CA PHE A 38 17.67 -25.82 -7.19
C PHE A 38 17.62 -24.36 -7.65
N ARG A 39 17.78 -24.09 -8.94
CA ARG A 39 17.67 -22.73 -9.50
C ARG A 39 16.27 -22.17 -9.39
N VAL A 40 15.25 -22.96 -9.68
CA VAL A 40 13.84 -22.56 -9.50
C VAL A 40 13.60 -22.14 -8.05
N ILE A 41 14.05 -22.93 -7.07
CA ILE A 41 13.90 -22.59 -5.65
C ILE A 41 14.63 -21.28 -5.31
N GLN A 42 15.84 -21.06 -5.81
CA GLN A 42 16.59 -19.82 -5.58
C GLN A 42 15.87 -18.60 -6.15
N PHE A 43 15.37 -18.68 -7.38
CA PHE A 43 14.66 -17.58 -8.01
C PHE A 43 13.31 -17.30 -7.34
N GLU A 44 12.55 -18.33 -6.93
CA GLU A 44 11.31 -18.15 -6.18
C GLU A 44 11.56 -17.54 -4.79
N ALA A 45 12.61 -17.96 -4.09
CA ALA A 45 12.99 -17.36 -2.82
C ALA A 45 13.31 -15.87 -2.98
N LEU A 46 14.00 -15.50 -4.06
CA LEU A 46 14.32 -14.11 -4.38
C LEU A 46 13.07 -13.31 -4.78
N ALA A 47 12.17 -13.91 -5.57
CA ALA A 47 10.88 -13.32 -5.93
C ALA A 47 10.02 -13.02 -4.68
N LEU A 48 10.00 -13.95 -3.72
CA LEU A 48 9.31 -13.78 -2.44
C LEU A 48 9.95 -12.67 -1.59
N ALA A 49 11.29 -12.64 -1.50
CA ALA A 49 11.97 -11.58 -0.76
C ALA A 49 11.66 -10.19 -1.36
N LEU A 50 11.74 -10.07 -2.69
CA LEU A 50 11.43 -8.83 -3.39
C LEU A 50 9.97 -8.42 -3.24
N SER A 51 9.02 -9.36 -3.28
CA SER A 51 7.59 -9.04 -3.13
C SER A 51 7.26 -8.51 -1.73
N ILE A 52 7.88 -9.06 -0.68
CA ILE A 52 7.76 -8.56 0.70
C ILE A 52 8.31 -7.13 0.79
N VAL A 53 9.54 -6.90 0.34
CA VAL A 53 10.20 -5.59 0.41
C VAL A 53 9.39 -4.54 -0.36
N SER A 54 8.93 -4.89 -1.58
CA SER A 54 8.13 -4.00 -2.42
C SER A 54 6.82 -3.60 -1.74
N THR A 55 6.17 -4.55 -1.08
CA THR A 55 4.89 -4.30 -0.37
C THR A 55 5.07 -3.34 0.79
N PHE A 56 6.20 -3.42 1.50
CA PHE A 56 6.51 -2.52 2.62
C PHE A 56 6.99 -1.13 2.16
N ALA A 57 7.78 -1.08 1.09
CA ALA A 57 8.35 0.17 0.57
C ALA A 57 7.33 1.00 -0.23
N TYR A 58 6.37 0.37 -0.90
CA TYR A 58 5.43 1.05 -1.80
C TYR A 58 4.65 2.20 -1.15
N PRO A 59 4.02 2.05 0.04
CA PRO A 59 3.31 3.16 0.69
C PRO A 59 4.23 4.31 1.07
N HIS A 60 5.50 4.03 1.39
CA HIS A 60 6.48 5.06 1.74
C HIS A 60 6.92 5.88 0.52
N LEU A 61 6.97 5.25 -0.65
CA LEU A 61 7.36 5.91 -1.90
C LEU A 61 6.22 6.73 -2.51
N PHE A 62 5.03 6.14 -2.58
CA PHE A 62 3.89 6.72 -3.30
C PHE A 62 2.86 7.43 -2.41
N GLY A 63 2.89 7.18 -1.09
CA GLY A 63 1.92 7.74 -0.16
C GLY A 63 0.51 7.20 -0.37
N VAL A 64 -0.47 8.01 0.03
CA VAL A 64 -1.90 7.76 -0.22
C VAL A 64 -2.22 8.17 -1.66
N GLN A 65 -2.87 7.28 -2.40
CA GLN A 65 -3.24 7.57 -3.80
C GLN A 65 -4.68 8.07 -3.91
N LYS A 66 -4.94 8.88 -4.94
CA LYS A 66 -6.29 9.29 -5.31
C LYS A 66 -7.17 8.06 -5.60
N GLY A 67 -8.38 8.07 -5.06
CA GLY A 67 -9.34 6.97 -5.13
C GLY A 67 -9.14 5.88 -4.09
N GLU A 68 -8.10 5.96 -3.25
CA GLU A 68 -7.87 4.98 -2.20
C GLU A 68 -8.85 5.18 -1.02
N LYS A 69 -9.33 4.07 -0.45
CA LYS A 69 -10.13 4.11 0.78
C LYS A 69 -9.21 4.44 1.95
N VAL A 70 -9.60 5.40 2.77
CA VAL A 70 -8.86 5.86 3.95
C VAL A 70 -9.76 5.86 5.18
N LEU A 71 -9.16 5.74 6.35
CA LEU A 71 -9.84 5.87 7.64
C LEU A 71 -9.71 7.31 8.10
N LEU A 72 -10.83 8.03 8.10
CA LEU A 72 -10.91 9.35 8.69
C LEU A 72 -11.06 9.23 10.20
N VAL A 73 -10.10 9.79 10.93
CA VAL A 73 -10.12 9.88 12.38
C VAL A 73 -10.50 11.31 12.76
N THR A 74 -11.69 11.48 13.33
CA THR A 74 -12.18 12.77 13.84
C THR A 74 -12.34 12.67 15.34
N THR A 75 -11.85 13.66 16.08
CA THR A 75 -12.09 13.79 17.52
C THR A 75 -13.20 14.80 17.73
N ASP A 76 -14.31 14.36 18.31
CA ASP A 76 -15.40 15.27 18.68
C ASP A 76 -14.95 16.12 19.90
N PRO A 77 -14.88 17.46 19.78
CA PRO A 77 -14.42 18.32 20.86
C PRO A 77 -15.37 18.35 22.06
N VAL A 78 -16.65 18.00 21.88
CA VAL A 78 -17.67 18.05 22.94
C VAL A 78 -17.73 16.74 23.70
N ALA A 79 -17.72 15.61 22.98
CA ALA A 79 -17.83 14.28 23.60
C ALA A 79 -16.47 13.64 23.96
N ASN A 80 -15.36 14.23 23.50
CA ASN A 80 -14.00 13.67 23.61
C ASN A 80 -13.91 12.22 23.11
N ARG A 81 -14.72 11.88 22.09
CA ARG A 81 -14.78 10.56 21.47
C ARG A 81 -14.12 10.60 20.10
N THR A 82 -13.31 9.58 19.82
CA THR A 82 -12.71 9.37 18.51
C THR A 82 -13.70 8.62 17.62
N ILE A 83 -14.14 9.28 16.54
CA ILE A 83 -15.01 8.70 15.52
C ILE A 83 -14.13 8.29 14.35
N ILE A 84 -14.23 7.02 13.95
CA ILE A 84 -13.52 6.49 12.79
C ILE A 84 -14.54 6.24 11.68
N LYS A 85 -14.39 6.92 10.55
CA LYS A 85 -15.24 6.75 9.35
C LYS A 85 -14.41 6.27 8.17
N LEU A 86 -15.05 5.51 7.28
CA LEU A 86 -14.46 5.15 5.99
C LEU A 86 -14.66 6.32 5.02
N ALA A 87 -13.58 6.79 4.40
CA ALA A 87 -13.57 7.90 3.44
C ALA A 87 -12.79 7.49 2.17
N THR A 88 -12.84 8.33 1.14
CA THR A 88 -12.08 8.13 -0.10
C THR A 88 -11.14 9.30 -0.33
N ALA A 89 -9.86 9.05 -0.59
CA ALA A 89 -8.91 10.10 -0.94
C ALA A 89 -9.25 10.68 -2.31
N LEU A 90 -9.49 11.99 -2.39
CA LEU A 90 -9.74 12.71 -3.65
C LEU A 90 -8.44 13.22 -4.27
N GLU A 91 -7.41 13.38 -3.45
CA GLU A 91 -6.07 13.79 -3.84
C GLU A 91 -5.01 12.83 -3.30
N SER A 92 -3.90 12.73 -4.02
CA SER A 92 -2.73 11.97 -3.58
C SER A 92 -1.88 12.80 -2.62
N GLY A 93 -1.38 12.19 -1.56
CA GLY A 93 -0.51 12.88 -0.60
C GLY A 93 0.44 11.96 0.14
N LYS A 94 1.44 12.57 0.77
CA LYS A 94 2.44 11.88 1.59
C LYS A 94 2.16 12.09 3.06
N LEU A 95 2.86 11.36 3.92
CA LEU A 95 2.81 11.52 5.38
C LEU A 95 2.91 13.00 5.76
N HIS A 96 2.10 13.44 6.72
CA HIS A 96 2.03 14.82 7.22
C HIS A 96 1.64 15.88 6.19
N LYS A 97 1.10 15.47 5.04
CA LYS A 97 0.51 16.41 4.08
C LYS A 97 -1.00 16.42 4.20
N MET A 98 -1.55 17.61 4.00
CA MET A 98 -2.98 17.82 3.83
C MET A 98 -3.43 17.24 2.49
N ILE A 99 -4.50 16.46 2.52
CA ILE A 99 -5.18 15.93 1.34
C ILE A 99 -6.68 16.15 1.46
N LYS A 100 -7.33 16.31 0.31
CA LYS A 100 -8.80 16.26 0.23
C LYS A 100 -9.30 14.84 0.29
N ILE A 101 -10.31 14.61 1.12
CA ILE A 101 -10.99 13.34 1.33
C ILE A 101 -12.50 13.52 1.17
N GLY A 102 -13.15 12.57 0.52
CA GLY A 102 -14.60 12.51 0.36
C GLY A 102 -15.24 11.58 1.38
N VAL A 103 -16.24 12.08 2.10
CA VAL A 103 -17.05 11.32 3.07
C VAL A 103 -18.50 11.36 2.60
N GLY A 104 -18.93 10.33 1.87
CA GLY A 104 -20.26 10.34 1.25
C GLY A 104 -20.36 11.39 0.14
N HIS A 105 -21.14 12.45 0.37
CA HIS A 105 -21.29 13.58 -0.56
C HIS A 105 -20.48 14.83 -0.14
N ASP A 106 -19.86 14.81 1.04
CA ASP A 106 -19.10 15.95 1.57
C ASP A 106 -17.60 15.79 1.30
N GLU A 107 -16.92 16.90 1.08
CA GLU A 107 -15.46 16.97 0.97
C GLU A 107 -14.88 17.58 2.25
N MET A 108 -13.79 17.00 2.75
CA MET A 108 -13.07 17.47 3.93
C MET A 108 -11.57 17.47 3.66
N GLU A 109 -10.84 18.32 4.39
CA GLU A 109 -9.39 18.28 4.40
C GLU A 109 -8.89 17.52 5.62
N GLY A 110 -7.85 16.72 5.43
CA GLY A 110 -7.23 15.98 6.51
C GLY A 110 -5.75 15.71 6.27
N GLU A 111 -5.01 15.56 7.35
CA GLU A 111 -3.59 15.26 7.35
C GLU A 111 -3.37 13.74 7.32
N VAL A 112 -2.51 13.26 6.42
CA VAL A 112 -2.12 11.83 6.40
C VAL A 112 -1.27 11.52 7.63
N GLU A 113 -1.87 10.84 8.61
CA GLU A 113 -1.21 10.45 9.86
C GLU A 113 -0.42 9.14 9.70
N SER A 114 -0.98 8.17 9.00
CA SER A 114 -0.31 6.89 8.77
C SER A 114 -0.65 6.30 7.40
N TYR A 115 0.32 5.66 6.76
CA TYR A 115 0.07 4.91 5.53
C TYR A 115 -0.78 3.66 5.75
N ALA A 116 -1.27 3.09 4.66
CA ALA A 116 -1.96 1.82 4.68
C ALA A 116 -1.05 0.74 5.27
N GLY A 117 -1.61 -0.07 6.17
CA GLY A 117 -0.98 -1.27 6.70
C GLY A 117 -1.36 -2.51 5.90
N ILE A 118 -0.93 -3.68 6.39
CA ILE A 118 -1.20 -4.97 5.75
C ILE A 118 -2.71 -5.22 5.62
N ILE A 119 -3.42 -4.98 6.73
CA ILE A 119 -4.85 -5.24 6.90
C ILE A 119 -5.70 -3.96 7.02
N SER A 120 -5.07 -2.82 7.32
CA SER A 120 -5.78 -1.55 7.56
C SER A 120 -5.54 -0.54 6.43
N PRO A 121 -6.55 0.23 6.02
CA PRO A 121 -6.35 1.38 5.13
C PRO A 121 -5.48 2.47 5.79
N ALA A 122 -5.02 3.43 5.00
CA ALA A 122 -4.29 4.59 5.51
C ALA A 122 -5.18 5.42 6.46
N LYS A 123 -4.60 6.05 7.47
CA LYS A 123 -5.31 6.91 8.42
C LYS A 123 -5.06 8.36 8.08
N VAL A 124 -6.15 9.12 8.08
CA VAL A 124 -6.17 10.55 7.83
C VAL A 124 -6.86 11.20 9.01
N LYS A 125 -6.19 12.16 9.65
CA LYS A 125 -6.76 12.94 10.74
C LYS A 125 -7.46 14.16 10.16
N ALA A 126 -8.70 14.41 10.56
CA ALA A 126 -9.40 15.62 10.14
C ALA A 126 -8.62 16.86 10.59
N ALA A 127 -8.49 17.86 9.72
CA ALA A 127 -7.99 19.16 10.15
C ALA A 127 -8.93 19.71 11.23
N PRO A 128 -8.41 20.29 12.34
CA PRO A 128 -9.27 21.02 13.25
C PRO A 128 -9.93 22.15 12.47
N GLU A 129 -11.26 22.26 12.53
CA GLU A 129 -11.95 23.43 11.99
C GLU A 129 -11.42 24.67 12.70
N GLU A 130 -10.60 25.46 12.00
CA GLU A 130 -9.97 26.67 12.53
C GLU A 130 -10.96 27.84 12.68
N ASN A 131 -12.27 27.57 12.74
CA ASN A 131 -13.31 28.59 12.84
C ASN A 131 -14.40 28.23 13.85
N ILE A 132 -14.01 28.04 15.11
CA ILE A 132 -14.91 28.45 16.20
C ILE A 132 -14.65 29.94 16.45
N LYS A 133 -15.17 30.79 15.55
CA LYS A 133 -15.46 32.18 15.92
C LYS A 133 -16.64 32.12 16.90
N VAL A 134 -16.32 32.07 18.19
CA VAL A 134 -17.26 32.48 19.23
C VAL A 134 -17.50 33.97 18.99
N ILE A 135 -18.67 34.32 18.44
CA ILE A 135 -19.21 35.68 18.49
C ILE A 135 -20.05 35.78 19.77
#